data_AF-I4EEB2-F1
#
_entry.id   AF-I4EEB2-F1
#
_cell.length_a   1.000
_cell.length_b   1.000
_cell.length_c   1.000
_cell.angle_alpha   90.00
_cell.angle_beta   90.00
_cell.angle_gamma   90.00
#
_symmetry.space_group_name_H-M   'P 1'
#
loop_
_entity.id
_entity.type
_entity.pdbx_description
1 polymer ?
#
loop_
_entity_poly.entity_id
_entity_poly.type
_entity_poly.pdbx_seq_one_letter_code
_entity_poly.pdbx_strand_id
1 'polypeptide(L)'
;MSDTARKRSHFPKLLAVLGVGFLGLILVAIAGPTTPTNGTKATNALLNLDGHQFPAVVASVDGTPITGAELAQRVFIVQHNPHLVGDPSQFNAEQIALEQLIVESVLLKSANDVGVTVSEQEAADYALARQNAILNGDDPVSRDQYAAAAAQMGVQPQDLASDPRTIDSYRQGLLLGRMYDHVLRTLPEDQQNNPVAFEGAVRSFVDQHTKNIQILIQP
;
A
#
# COMPACT_ATOMS: atom_id res chain seq x y z
N MET A 1 25.52 23.89 -29.55
CA MET A 1 24.27 23.14 -29.77
C MET A 1 24.17 22.14 -28.64
N SER A 2 23.14 22.30 -27.80
CA SER A 2 23.01 21.65 -26.50
C SER A 2 22.33 20.29 -26.67
N ASP A 3 23.05 19.21 -26.36
CA ASP A 3 22.47 17.88 -26.16
C ASP A 3 22.13 17.71 -24.68
N THR A 4 20.90 18.07 -24.31
CA THR A 4 20.30 17.70 -23.01
C THR A 4 19.34 16.54 -23.24
N ALA A 5 19.92 15.35 -23.43
CA ALA A 5 19.18 14.10 -23.39
C ALA A 5 18.70 13.85 -21.95
N ARG A 6 17.38 13.93 -21.79
CA ARG A 6 16.59 13.53 -20.62
C ARG A 6 17.16 12.28 -19.93
N LYS A 7 17.82 12.47 -18.78
CA LYS A 7 17.93 11.41 -17.76
C LYS A 7 16.58 11.28 -17.06
N ARG A 8 15.76 10.36 -17.56
CA ARG A 8 14.54 9.90 -16.89
C ARG A 8 14.94 9.24 -15.56
N SER A 9 14.73 10.01 -14.49
CA SER A 9 14.24 9.59 -13.17
C SER A 9 14.37 8.10 -12.82
N HIS A 10 15.30 7.80 -11.90
CA HIS A 10 15.37 6.56 -11.12
C HIS A 10 14.54 6.63 -9.83
N PHE A 11 13.54 7.51 -9.79
CA PHE A 11 12.61 7.66 -8.66
C PHE A 11 11.51 6.59 -8.48
N PRO A 12 11.27 5.59 -9.36
CA PRO A 12 10.12 4.71 -9.17
C PRO A 12 10.33 3.62 -8.12
N LYS A 13 11.47 3.54 -7.41
CA LYS A 13 11.75 2.39 -6.52
C LYS A 13 11.20 2.51 -5.10
N LEU A 14 11.05 3.72 -4.54
CA LEU A 14 10.43 3.89 -3.21
C LEU A 14 8.89 3.93 -3.31
N LEU A 15 8.35 4.56 -4.36
CA LEU A 15 6.91 4.59 -4.66
C LEU A 15 6.37 3.21 -5.10
N ALA A 16 7.20 2.33 -5.67
CA ALA A 16 6.82 0.96 -5.98
C ALA A 16 6.56 0.11 -4.73
N VAL A 17 7.13 0.47 -3.56
CA VAL A 17 6.87 -0.27 -2.30
C VAL A 17 5.55 0.17 -1.66
N LEU A 18 5.15 1.44 -1.85
CA LEU A 18 3.92 2.00 -1.25
C LEU A 18 2.69 1.79 -2.14
N GLY A 19 2.84 1.79 -3.46
CA GLY A 19 1.74 1.54 -4.41
C GLY A 19 1.30 0.07 -4.50
N VAL A 20 2.07 -0.87 -3.95
CA VAL A 20 1.75 -2.31 -3.92
C VAL A 20 0.94 -2.69 -2.68
N GLY A 21 0.92 -1.85 -1.63
CA GLY A 21 0.18 -2.13 -0.39
C GLY A 21 -1.35 -2.04 -0.53
N PHE A 22 -1.86 -1.34 -1.55
CA PHE A 22 -3.29 -1.12 -1.75
C PHE A 22 -3.98 -2.13 -2.69
N LEU A 23 -3.19 -2.89 -3.46
CA LEU A 23 -3.66 -4.16 -4.01
C LEU A 23 -3.48 -5.19 -2.90
N GLY A 24 -4.45 -5.22 -1.99
CA GLY A 24 -4.57 -6.34 -1.08
C GLY A 24 -4.85 -7.58 -1.90
N LEU A 25 -3.80 -8.24 -2.38
CA LEU A 25 -3.82 -9.57 -2.98
C LEU A 25 -2.39 -10.08 -3.22
N ILE A 26 -1.83 -10.75 -2.21
CA ILE A 26 -1.67 -12.22 -2.19
C ILE A 26 -0.69 -12.70 -1.11
N LEU A 27 -1.21 -13.59 -0.27
CA LEU A 27 -0.45 -14.68 0.35
C LEU A 27 -0.60 -15.91 -0.56
N VAL A 28 0.42 -16.19 -1.38
CA VAL A 28 0.64 -17.52 -1.99
C VAL A 28 1.91 -18.03 -1.36
N ALA A 29 1.71 -18.70 -0.23
CA ALA A 29 2.56 -19.69 0.42
C ALA A 29 1.75 -20.05 1.68
N ILE A 30 1.00 -21.14 1.79
CA ILE A 30 1.46 -22.53 1.81
C ILE A 30 0.19 -23.39 1.64
N ALA A 31 -0.08 -23.89 0.43
CA ALA A 31 -0.87 -25.08 0.18
C ALA A 31 -0.80 -25.37 -1.31
N GLY A 32 -0.74 -26.65 -1.70
CA GLY A 32 -0.73 -27.09 -3.09
C GLY A 32 -2.01 -26.70 -3.87
N PRO A 33 -2.25 -27.34 -5.02
CA PRO A 33 -3.19 -26.84 -6.04
C PRO A 33 -4.60 -26.56 -5.47
N THR A 34 -4.94 -25.27 -5.52
CA THR A 34 -6.27 -24.66 -5.67
C THR A 34 -7.46 -25.35 -4.99
N THR A 35 -7.72 -24.97 -3.73
CA THR A 35 -9.09 -24.99 -3.19
C THR A 35 -9.54 -23.55 -2.93
N PRO A 36 -10.69 -23.10 -3.46
CA PRO A 36 -11.21 -21.76 -3.17
C PRO A 36 -11.56 -21.66 -1.70
N THR A 37 -10.73 -20.97 -0.92
CA THR A 37 -11.02 -20.63 0.47
C THR A 37 -11.96 -19.44 0.49
N ASN A 38 -13.18 -19.62 1.03
CA ASN A 38 -14.12 -18.53 1.31
C ASN A 38 -13.38 -17.32 1.91
N GLY A 39 -13.66 -16.10 1.45
CA GLY A 39 -12.94 -14.88 1.86
C GLY A 39 -12.78 -14.71 3.39
N THR A 40 -13.76 -15.18 4.18
CA THR A 40 -13.71 -15.19 5.65
C THR A 40 -12.60 -16.07 6.23
N LYS A 41 -12.23 -17.18 5.56
CA LYS A 41 -11.11 -18.05 5.94
C LYS A 41 -9.76 -17.44 5.56
N ALA A 42 -9.68 -16.64 4.50
CA ALA A 42 -8.47 -15.90 4.14
C ALA A 42 -8.19 -14.77 5.14
N THR A 43 -9.23 -14.03 5.57
CA THR A 43 -9.10 -13.02 6.64
C THR A 43 -8.73 -13.65 7.98
N ASN A 44 -9.30 -14.80 8.34
CA ASN A 44 -8.91 -15.53 9.55
C ASN A 44 -7.52 -16.19 9.46
N ALA A 45 -7.02 -16.50 8.25
CA ALA A 45 -5.64 -16.96 8.06
C ALA A 45 -4.63 -15.81 8.21
N LEU A 46 -4.99 -14.59 7.78
CA LEU A 46 -4.20 -13.37 8.01
C LEU A 46 -4.11 -13.00 9.50
N LEU A 47 -5.19 -13.19 10.28
CA LEU A 47 -5.20 -13.03 11.74
C LEU A 47 -4.37 -14.08 12.50
N ASN A 48 -3.78 -15.06 11.81
CA ASN A 48 -3.01 -16.16 12.41
C ASN A 48 -1.59 -16.30 11.81
N LEU A 49 -1.08 -15.28 11.12
CA LEU A 49 0.35 -15.21 10.77
C LEU A 49 1.17 -15.31 12.07
N ASP A 50 1.91 -16.40 12.21
CA ASP A 50 2.72 -16.77 13.39
C ASP A 50 1.98 -16.93 14.73
N GLY A 51 0.67 -17.18 14.72
CA GLY A 51 -0.10 -17.43 15.94
C GLY A 51 -0.43 -16.17 16.76
N HIS A 52 -0.19 -14.98 16.21
CA HIS A 52 -0.55 -13.70 16.81
C HIS A 52 -1.90 -13.20 16.30
N GLN A 53 -2.92 -13.22 17.17
CA GLN A 53 -4.20 -12.58 16.88
C GLN A 53 -4.15 -11.10 17.25
N PHE A 54 -4.09 -10.24 16.24
CA PHE A 54 -4.28 -8.80 16.44
C PHE A 54 -5.72 -8.49 16.86
N PRO A 55 -5.94 -7.50 17.74
CA PRO A 55 -7.28 -7.02 18.03
C PRO A 55 -7.94 -6.43 16.78
N ALA A 56 -9.27 -6.29 16.80
CA ALA A 56 -10.04 -5.74 15.68
C ALA A 56 -9.55 -4.34 15.27
N VAL A 57 -9.11 -3.53 16.23
CA VAL A 57 -8.50 -2.21 16.03
C VAL A 57 -7.18 -2.17 16.80
N VAL A 58 -6.09 -1.83 16.11
CA VAL A 58 -4.73 -1.75 16.66
C VAL A 58 -4.28 -0.33 16.92
N ALA A 59 -4.81 0.62 16.15
CA ALA A 59 -4.60 2.04 16.37
C ALA A 59 -5.76 2.86 15.79
N SER A 60 -5.79 4.16 16.11
CA SER A 60 -6.67 5.12 15.46
C SER A 60 -5.95 6.41 15.15
N VAL A 61 -6.19 6.94 13.95
CA VAL A 61 -5.69 8.24 13.50
C VAL A 61 -6.89 9.16 13.31
N ASP A 62 -7.03 10.14 14.20
CA ASP A 62 -8.12 11.11 14.21
C ASP A 62 -9.51 10.46 14.08
N GLY A 63 -9.73 9.33 14.74
CA GLY A 63 -10.98 8.57 14.74
C GLY A 63 -11.12 7.55 13.61
N THR A 64 -10.22 7.52 12.63
CA THR A 64 -10.16 6.44 11.63
C THR A 64 -9.46 5.24 12.25
N PRO A 65 -10.10 4.04 12.30
CA PRO A 65 -9.47 2.85 12.85
C PRO A 65 -8.43 2.28 11.88
N ILE A 66 -7.30 1.83 12.42
CA ILE A 66 -6.37 0.91 11.78
C ILE A 66 -6.65 -0.47 12.37
N THR A 67 -6.98 -1.43 11.51
CA THR A 67 -7.43 -2.76 11.91
C THR A 67 -6.29 -3.74 12.09
N GLY A 68 -6.49 -4.78 12.91
CA GLY A 68 -5.52 -5.86 13.05
C GLY A 68 -5.25 -6.63 11.76
N ALA A 69 -6.23 -6.69 10.85
CA ALA A 69 -6.07 -7.32 9.54
C ALA A 69 -5.12 -6.51 8.63
N GLU A 70 -5.25 -5.18 8.61
CA GLU A 70 -4.35 -4.29 7.88
C GLU A 70 -2.91 -4.38 8.43
N LEU A 71 -2.77 -4.42 9.76
CA LEU A 71 -1.46 -4.59 10.39
C LEU A 71 -0.84 -5.94 10.04
N ALA A 72 -1.56 -7.05 10.20
CA ALA A 72 -1.06 -8.39 9.88
C ALA A 72 -0.58 -8.49 8.42
N GLN A 73 -1.37 -7.95 7.49
CA GLN A 73 -1.00 -7.92 6.08
C GLN A 73 0.27 -7.10 5.84
N ARG A 74 0.39 -5.94 6.49
CA ARG A 74 1.57 -5.09 6.33
C ARG A 74 2.81 -5.70 6.97
N VAL A 75 2.68 -6.36 8.13
CA VAL A 75 3.76 -7.13 8.77
C VAL A 75 4.28 -8.21 7.83
N PHE A 76 3.38 -8.98 7.20
CA PHE A 76 3.76 -9.99 6.22
C PHE A 76 4.57 -9.38 5.07
N ILE A 77 4.11 -8.26 4.50
CA ILE A 77 4.82 -7.55 3.42
C ILE A 77 6.21 -7.11 3.88
N VAL A 78 6.32 -6.52 5.08
CA VAL A 78 7.59 -6.03 5.64
C VAL A 78 8.59 -7.18 5.85
N GLN A 79 8.14 -8.30 6.45
CA GLN A 79 8.97 -9.48 6.72
C GLN A 79 9.48 -10.15 5.44
N HIS A 80 8.71 -10.12 4.36
CA HIS A 80 9.03 -10.77 3.09
C HIS A 80 9.64 -9.81 2.06
N ASN A 81 9.94 -8.57 2.44
CA ASN A 81 10.55 -7.60 1.54
C ASN A 81 12.06 -7.84 1.43
N PRO A 82 12.60 -8.28 0.29
CA PRO A 82 14.02 -8.63 0.12
C PRO A 82 14.97 -7.46 0.38
N HIS A 83 14.48 -6.22 0.36
CA HIS A 83 15.25 -5.01 0.67
C HIS A 83 15.32 -4.69 2.17
N LEU A 84 14.51 -5.36 2.99
CA LEU A 84 14.50 -5.27 4.45
C LEU A 84 15.05 -6.55 5.12
N VAL A 85 15.42 -7.57 4.33
CA VAL A 85 16.04 -8.80 4.83
C VAL A 85 17.50 -8.53 5.20
N GLY A 86 17.69 -7.96 6.39
CA GLY A 86 18.98 -7.77 7.04
C GLY A 86 18.79 -7.71 8.56
N ASP A 87 19.16 -8.77 9.26
CA ASP A 87 19.16 -8.95 10.72
C ASP A 87 17.77 -8.94 11.44
N PRO A 88 17.20 -10.10 11.78
CA PRO A 88 15.91 -10.21 12.46
C PRO A 88 15.89 -9.69 13.92
N SER A 89 17.05 -9.30 14.48
CA SER A 89 17.12 -8.77 15.85
C SER A 89 16.97 -7.24 15.96
N GLN A 90 16.97 -6.50 14.83
CA GLN A 90 16.92 -5.02 14.81
C GLN A 90 15.63 -4.43 14.22
N PHE A 91 14.77 -5.23 13.57
CA PHE A 91 13.56 -4.76 12.90
C PHE A 91 12.31 -5.32 13.58
N ASN A 92 11.62 -4.49 14.38
CA ASN A 92 10.25 -4.82 14.78
C ASN A 92 9.33 -4.58 13.58
N ALA A 93 9.11 -5.63 12.78
CA ALA A 93 8.27 -5.58 11.57
C ALA A 93 6.85 -5.08 11.86
N GLU A 94 6.32 -5.39 13.05
CA GLU A 94 5.04 -4.87 13.54
C GLU A 94 5.06 -3.37 13.73
N GLN A 95 6.09 -2.86 14.41
CA GLN A 95 6.24 -1.42 14.61
C GLN A 95 6.36 -0.68 13.27
N ILE A 96 7.18 -1.17 12.34
CA ILE A 96 7.35 -0.56 11.02
C ILE A 96 6.05 -0.59 10.23
N ALA A 97 5.35 -1.72 10.26
CA ALA A 97 4.06 -1.86 9.61
C ALA A 97 3.03 -0.88 10.18
N LEU A 98 2.97 -0.75 11.50
CA LEU A 98 2.08 0.19 12.18
C LEU A 98 2.42 1.65 11.84
N GLU A 99 3.70 2.01 11.88
CA GLU A 99 4.17 3.36 11.51
C GLU A 99 3.78 3.70 10.06
N GLN A 100 3.96 2.77 9.12
CA GLN A 100 3.53 2.97 7.73
C GLN A 100 2.02 3.19 7.62
N LEU A 101 1.20 2.39 8.31
CA LEU A 101 -0.25 2.54 8.29
C LEU A 101 -0.72 3.86 8.90
N ILE A 102 -0.06 4.33 9.96
CA ILE A 102 -0.33 5.64 10.56
C ILE A 102 -0.01 6.76 9.56
N VAL A 103 1.18 6.73 8.95
CA VAL A 103 1.60 7.73 7.96
C VAL A 103 0.61 7.77 6.78
N GLU A 104 0.27 6.62 6.21
CA GLU A 104 -0.68 6.51 5.10
C GLU A 104 -2.06 7.07 5.49
N SER A 105 -2.55 6.75 6.69
CA SER A 105 -3.82 7.26 7.20
C SER A 105 -3.84 8.78 7.31
N VAL A 106 -2.76 9.38 7.83
CA VAL A 106 -2.63 10.84 7.95
C VAL A 106 -2.57 11.50 6.59
N LEU A 107 -1.79 10.95 5.66
CA LEU A 107 -1.67 11.48 4.29
C LEU A 107 -3.02 11.45 3.57
N LEU A 108 -3.72 10.32 3.60
CA LEU A 108 -5.03 10.17 2.96
C LEU A 108 -6.07 11.13 3.55
N LYS A 109 -6.07 11.30 4.87
CA LYS A 109 -7.00 12.23 5.53
C LYS A 109 -6.71 13.68 5.18
N SER A 110 -5.44 14.05 5.10
CA SER A 110 -4.99 15.41 4.83
C SER A 110 -5.14 15.81 3.37
N ALA A 111 -5.40 14.86 2.46
CA ALA A 111 -5.43 15.13 1.02
C ALA A 111 -6.42 16.24 0.63
N ASN A 112 -7.62 16.24 1.22
CA ASN A 112 -8.60 17.29 0.97
C ASN A 112 -8.15 18.66 1.50
N ASP A 113 -7.48 18.70 2.67
CA ASP A 113 -7.01 19.94 3.29
C ASP A 113 -5.93 20.62 2.44
N VAL A 114 -5.13 19.84 1.71
CA VAL A 114 -4.09 20.33 0.80
C VAL A 114 -4.53 20.37 -0.67
N GLY A 115 -5.81 20.14 -0.96
CA GLY A 115 -6.37 20.21 -2.32
C GLY A 115 -5.93 19.10 -3.27
N VAL A 116 -5.43 17.97 -2.74
CA VAL A 116 -5.07 16.78 -3.51
C VAL A 116 -6.30 15.87 -3.61
N THR A 117 -6.70 15.54 -4.83
CA THR A 117 -7.88 14.70 -5.10
C THR A 117 -7.57 13.66 -6.16
N VAL A 118 -8.38 12.61 -6.24
CA VAL A 118 -8.41 11.64 -7.35
C VAL A 118 -9.87 11.38 -7.67
N SER A 119 -10.25 11.56 -8.94
CA SER A 119 -11.63 11.30 -9.37
C SER A 119 -11.89 9.80 -9.52
N GLU A 120 -13.14 9.38 -9.38
CA GLU A 120 -13.54 8.00 -9.62
C GLU A 120 -13.22 7.54 -11.05
N GLN A 121 -13.48 8.40 -12.05
CA GLN A 121 -13.15 8.11 -13.45
C GLN A 121 -11.66 7.87 -13.66
N GLU A 122 -10.80 8.69 -13.05
CA GLU A 122 -9.35 8.52 -13.12
C GLU A 122 -8.91 7.17 -12.54
N ALA A 123 -9.48 6.80 -11.38
CA ALA A 123 -9.19 5.52 -10.75
C ALA A 123 -9.68 4.33 -11.60
N ALA A 124 -10.86 4.43 -12.22
CA ALA A 124 -11.41 3.42 -13.11
C ALA A 124 -10.56 3.25 -14.38
N ASP A 125 -10.16 4.35 -15.02
CA ASP A 125 -9.29 4.33 -16.21
C ASP A 125 -7.94 3.68 -15.88
N TYR A 126 -7.38 4.00 -14.72
CA TYR A 126 -6.13 3.39 -14.26
C TYR A 126 -6.29 1.90 -13.95
N ALA A 127 -7.38 1.50 -13.29
CA ALA A 127 -7.69 0.10 -13.00
C ALA A 127 -7.80 -0.74 -14.29
N LEU A 128 -8.52 -0.23 -15.30
CA LEU A 128 -8.65 -0.86 -16.61
C LEU A 128 -7.30 -0.96 -17.33
N ALA A 129 -6.49 0.10 -17.32
CA ALA A 129 -5.17 0.09 -17.91
C ALA A 129 -4.27 -0.98 -17.25
N ARG A 130 -4.35 -1.14 -15.92
CA ARG A 130 -3.61 -2.17 -15.17
C ARG A 130 -4.11 -3.58 -15.46
N GLN A 131 -5.42 -3.80 -15.49
CA GLN A 131 -6.00 -5.08 -15.89
C GLN A 131 -5.51 -5.48 -17.28
N ASN A 132 -5.58 -4.57 -18.25
CA ASN A 132 -5.14 -4.83 -19.62
C ASN A 132 -3.64 -5.15 -19.68
N ALA A 133 -2.80 -4.44 -18.92
CA ALA A 133 -1.37 -4.71 -18.87
C ALA A 133 -1.05 -6.08 -18.24
N ILE A 134 -1.81 -6.51 -17.23
CA ILE A 134 -1.61 -7.78 -16.55
C ILE A 134 -2.14 -8.95 -17.40
N LEU A 135 -3.39 -8.89 -17.83
CA LEU A 135 -4.04 -9.99 -18.56
C LEU A 135 -3.41 -10.24 -19.93
N ASN A 136 -2.95 -9.18 -20.61
CA ASN A 136 -2.26 -9.29 -21.90
C ASN A 136 -0.74 -9.31 -21.80
N GLY A 137 -0.19 -9.18 -20.58
CA GLY A 137 1.25 -9.24 -20.35
C GLY A 137 1.77 -10.67 -20.38
N ASP A 138 3.08 -10.84 -20.57
CA ASP A 138 3.72 -12.17 -20.65
C ASP A 138 4.00 -12.79 -19.28
N ASP A 139 3.90 -12.03 -18.18
CA ASP A 139 4.22 -12.51 -16.84
C ASP A 139 3.10 -13.41 -16.26
N PRO A 140 3.31 -14.73 -16.17
CA PRO A 140 2.31 -15.64 -15.61
C PRO A 140 2.07 -15.38 -14.12
N VAL A 141 3.08 -14.92 -13.37
CA VAL A 141 2.95 -14.69 -11.93
C VAL A 141 1.98 -13.55 -11.67
N SER A 142 2.12 -12.43 -12.37
CA SER A 142 1.18 -11.31 -12.28
C SER A 142 -0.25 -11.71 -12.65
N ARG A 143 -0.43 -12.57 -13.67
CA ARG A 143 -1.77 -13.07 -14.08
C ARG A 143 -2.39 -13.98 -13.03
N ASP A 144 -1.64 -14.93 -12.50
CA ASP A 144 -2.11 -15.82 -11.43
C ASP A 144 -2.48 -15.01 -10.18
N GLN A 145 -1.67 -13.98 -9.88
CA GLN A 145 -1.96 -13.09 -8.78
C GLN A 145 -3.26 -12.30 -8.99
N TYR A 146 -3.46 -11.79 -10.20
CA TYR A 146 -4.68 -11.08 -10.55
C TYR A 146 -5.92 -12.00 -10.62
N ALA A 147 -5.76 -13.29 -10.93
CA ALA A 147 -6.85 -14.25 -10.93
C ALA A 147 -7.27 -14.63 -9.50
N ALA A 148 -6.30 -14.89 -8.63
CA ALA A 148 -6.57 -15.09 -7.21
C ALA A 148 -7.22 -13.84 -6.59
N ALA A 149 -6.88 -12.65 -7.12
CA ALA A 149 -7.49 -11.40 -6.78
C ALA A 149 -8.98 -11.32 -7.02
N ALA A 150 -9.36 -11.62 -8.25
CA ALA A 150 -10.75 -11.67 -8.64
C ALA A 150 -11.52 -12.72 -7.84
N ALA A 151 -10.93 -13.90 -7.63
CA ALA A 151 -11.55 -14.99 -6.89
C ALA A 151 -11.88 -14.62 -5.42
N GLN A 152 -10.99 -13.92 -4.72
CA GLN A 152 -11.24 -13.46 -3.35
C GLN A 152 -12.39 -12.45 -3.27
N MET A 153 -12.53 -11.62 -4.30
CA MET A 153 -13.62 -10.66 -4.41
C MET A 153 -14.93 -11.26 -4.93
N GLY A 154 -14.91 -12.53 -5.35
CA GLY A 154 -16.06 -13.21 -5.92
C GLY A 154 -16.41 -12.75 -7.33
N VAL A 155 -15.43 -12.20 -8.06
CA VAL A 155 -15.59 -11.69 -9.44
C VAL A 155 -14.70 -12.47 -10.40
N GLN A 156 -14.96 -12.37 -11.70
CA GLN A 156 -14.07 -12.92 -12.71
C GLN A 156 -12.89 -11.96 -12.95
N PRO A 157 -11.72 -12.46 -13.38
CA PRO A 157 -10.55 -11.61 -13.64
C PRO A 157 -10.86 -10.44 -14.60
N GLN A 158 -11.64 -10.69 -15.65
CA GLN A 158 -12.03 -9.64 -16.61
C GLN A 158 -12.95 -8.55 -16.03
N ASP A 159 -13.62 -8.82 -14.91
CA ASP A 159 -14.59 -7.92 -14.27
C ASP A 159 -13.98 -7.22 -13.03
N LEU A 160 -12.75 -7.55 -12.65
CA LEU A 160 -12.15 -7.05 -11.42
C LEU A 160 -11.94 -5.53 -11.48
N ALA A 161 -11.46 -4.98 -12.60
CA ALA A 161 -11.22 -3.53 -12.71
C ALA A 161 -12.50 -2.67 -12.75
N SER A 162 -13.67 -3.27 -12.97
CA SER A 162 -14.96 -2.57 -12.92
C SER A 162 -15.68 -2.74 -11.58
N ASP A 163 -15.15 -3.56 -10.66
CA ASP A 163 -15.71 -3.70 -9.33
C ASP A 163 -15.51 -2.40 -8.53
N PRO A 164 -16.57 -1.82 -7.92
CA PRO A 164 -16.46 -0.58 -7.16
C PRO A 164 -15.42 -0.63 -6.04
N ARG A 165 -15.24 -1.79 -5.39
CA ARG A 165 -14.26 -1.97 -4.32
C ARG A 165 -12.83 -1.86 -4.86
N THR A 166 -12.59 -2.42 -6.05
CA THR A 166 -11.31 -2.31 -6.74
C THR A 166 -11.03 -0.87 -7.18
N ILE A 167 -12.03 -0.18 -7.73
CA ILE A 167 -11.90 1.23 -8.12
C ILE A 167 -11.55 2.08 -6.89
N ASP A 168 -12.21 1.86 -5.76
CA ASP A 168 -11.90 2.57 -4.51
C ASP A 168 -10.48 2.27 -4.00
N SER A 169 -10.01 1.03 -4.08
CA SER A 169 -8.62 0.67 -3.74
C SER A 169 -7.62 1.40 -4.64
N TYR A 170 -7.85 1.44 -5.95
CA TYR A 170 -6.99 2.18 -6.88
C TYR A 170 -7.04 3.69 -6.62
N ARG A 171 -8.22 4.24 -6.30
CA ARG A 171 -8.38 5.65 -5.95
C ARG A 171 -7.56 6.02 -4.73
N GLN A 172 -7.60 5.21 -3.68
CA GLN A 172 -6.81 5.42 -2.47
C GLN A 172 -5.30 5.30 -2.75
N GLY A 173 -4.86 4.30 -3.51
CA GLY A 173 -3.45 4.17 -3.91
C GLY A 173 -2.94 5.35 -4.74
N LEU A 174 -3.72 5.83 -5.71
CA LEU A 174 -3.39 7.02 -6.49
C LEU A 174 -3.35 8.28 -5.63
N LEU A 175 -4.30 8.43 -4.71
CA LEU A 175 -4.37 9.58 -3.80
C LEU A 175 -3.15 9.62 -2.89
N LEU A 176 -2.79 8.47 -2.32
CA LEU A 176 -1.59 8.31 -1.51
C LEU A 176 -0.32 8.64 -2.30
N GLY A 177 -0.20 8.14 -3.54
CA GLY A 177 0.92 8.49 -4.43
C GLY A 177 1.03 10.00 -4.68
N ARG A 178 -0.11 10.66 -4.94
CA ARG A 178 -0.16 12.13 -5.10
C ARG A 178 0.19 12.88 -3.82
N MET A 179 -0.15 12.33 -2.65
CA MET A 179 0.23 12.92 -1.36
C MET A 179 1.73 12.82 -1.11
N TYR A 180 2.37 11.69 -1.43
CA TYR A 180 3.82 11.59 -1.38
C TYR A 180 4.50 12.56 -2.35
N ASP A 181 3.98 12.70 -3.58
CA ASP A 181 4.47 13.68 -4.54
C ASP A 181 4.28 15.13 -4.04
N HIS A 182 3.16 15.42 -3.36
CA HIS A 182 2.91 16.72 -2.76
C HIS A 182 3.96 17.03 -1.68
N VAL A 183 4.18 16.11 -0.73
CA VAL A 183 5.19 16.26 0.32
C VAL A 183 6.58 16.40 -0.30
N LEU A 184 6.92 15.60 -1.30
CA LEU A 184 8.20 15.69 -2.01
C LEU A 184 8.44 17.10 -2.59
N ARG A 185 7.41 17.72 -3.17
CA ARG A 185 7.50 19.08 -3.74
C ARG A 185 7.62 20.20 -2.71
N THR A 186 7.44 19.92 -1.42
CA THR A 186 7.74 20.88 -0.35
C THR A 186 9.25 21.03 -0.11
N LEU A 187 10.06 20.07 -0.58
CA LEU A 187 11.51 20.10 -0.47
C LEU A 187 12.17 20.93 -1.58
N PRO A 188 13.30 21.60 -1.29
CA PRO A 188 14.18 22.18 -2.31
C PRO A 188 14.57 21.15 -3.39
N GLU A 189 14.70 21.59 -4.64
CA GLU A 189 14.95 20.68 -5.79
C GLU A 189 16.21 19.80 -5.61
N ASP A 190 17.25 20.34 -4.98
CA ASP A 190 18.50 19.62 -4.68
C ASP A 190 18.31 18.53 -3.60
N GLN A 191 17.25 18.62 -2.81
CA GLN A 191 16.91 17.65 -1.75
C GLN A 191 15.84 16.64 -2.16
N GLN A 192 15.12 16.86 -3.27
CA GLN A 192 14.07 15.94 -3.71
C GLN A 192 14.60 14.53 -3.99
N ASN A 193 15.88 14.36 -4.34
CA ASN A 193 16.47 13.04 -4.53
C ASN A 193 17.13 12.43 -3.27
N ASN A 194 17.06 13.10 -2.13
CA ASN A 194 17.64 12.64 -0.88
C ASN A 194 16.59 11.87 -0.06
N PRO A 195 16.75 10.54 0.14
CA PRO A 195 15.76 9.72 0.85
C PRO A 195 15.58 10.13 2.31
N VAL A 196 16.65 10.58 2.99
CA VAL A 196 16.58 11.02 4.40
C VAL A 196 15.81 12.34 4.51
N ALA A 197 16.02 13.26 3.57
CA ALA A 197 15.29 14.52 3.53
C ALA A 197 13.79 14.28 3.24
N PHE A 198 13.50 13.37 2.31
CA PHE A 198 12.12 12.97 2.00
C PHE A 198 11.42 12.32 3.19
N GLU A 199 12.07 11.38 3.87
CA GLU A 199 11.52 10.75 5.07
C GLU A 199 11.27 11.80 6.18
N GLY A 200 12.19 12.73 6.38
CA GLY A 200 12.04 13.85 7.31
C GLY A 200 10.87 14.77 6.96
N ALA A 201 10.64 15.04 5.67
CA ALA A 201 9.50 15.83 5.20
C ALA A 201 8.16 15.11 5.43
N VAL A 202 8.11 13.80 5.19
CA VAL A 202 6.92 12.97 5.47
C VAL A 202 6.60 12.98 6.96
N ARG A 203 7.60 12.76 7.83
CA ARG A 203 7.41 12.82 9.30
C ARG A 203 6.93 14.20 9.74
N SER A 204 7.56 15.26 9.23
CA SER A 204 7.16 16.65 9.55
C SER A 204 5.74 16.96 9.10
N PHE A 205 5.33 16.47 7.92
CA PHE A 205 3.96 16.61 7.44
C PHE A 205 2.98 15.88 8.36
N VAL A 206 3.30 14.64 8.74
CA VAL A 206 2.49 13.86 9.67
C VAL A 206 2.33 14.58 11.01
N ASP A 207 3.41 15.11 11.58
CA ASP A 207 3.37 15.84 12.86
C ASP A 207 2.52 17.12 12.79
N GLN A 208 2.51 17.80 11.63
CA GLN A 208 1.73 19.02 11.43
C GLN A 208 0.24 18.76 11.22
N HIS A 209 -0.11 17.64 10.60
CA HIS A 209 -1.47 17.34 10.21
C HIS A 209 -2.20 16.37 11.15
N THR A 210 -1.47 15.67 12.02
CA THR A 210 -2.09 14.75 12.97
C THR A 210 -2.54 15.47 14.24
N LYS A 211 -3.80 15.28 14.62
CA LYS A 211 -4.34 15.85 15.86
C LYS A 211 -4.41 14.82 16.99
N ASN A 212 -4.58 13.54 16.66
CA ASN A 212 -4.74 12.46 17.64
C ASN A 212 -4.33 11.09 17.05
N ILE A 213 -3.29 10.48 17.62
CA ILE A 213 -2.92 9.07 17.36
C ILE A 213 -3.13 8.30 18.66
N GLN A 214 -3.94 7.23 18.59
CA GLN A 214 -4.13 6.29 19.69
C GLN A 214 -3.61 4.94 19.27
N ILE A 215 -2.51 4.49 19.88
CA ILE A 215 -2.01 3.13 19.69
C ILE A 215 -2.63 2.25 20.78
N LEU A 216 -3.32 1.18 20.37
CA LEU A 216 -4.14 0.33 21.25
C LEU A 216 -3.48 -1.02 21.57
N ILE A 217 -2.31 -1.28 20.99
CA ILE A 217 -1.50 -2.48 21.22
C ILE A 217 -0.15 -2.10 21.83
N GLN A 218 0.40 -2.96 22.68
CA GLN A 218 1.81 -2.86 23.08
C GLN A 218 2.64 -3.73 22.11
N PRO A 219 3.69 -3.17 21.48
CA PRO A 219 4.58 -3.93 20.61
C PRO A 219 5.45 -4.93 21.38
#